data_AF-A0A6N2ZYH8-F1
#
_entry.id   AF-A0A6N2ZYH8-F1
#
_cell.length_a   1.000
_cell.length_b   1.000
_cell.length_c   1.000
_cell.angle_alpha   90.00
_cell.angle_beta   90.00
_cell.angle_gamma   90.00
#
_symmetry.space_group_name_H-M   'P 1'
#
loop_
_entity.id
_entity.type
_entity.pdbx_description
1 polymer ?
#
loop_
_entity_poly.entity_id
_entity_poly.type
_entity_poly.pdbx_seq_one_letter_code
_entity_poly.pdbx_strand_id
1 'polypeptide(L)'
;MSDRNGANELFNVIKTIVNNYLNNRKVTAVVIGEYKGGAVMVGDLPVPMSMVTGNMKTRLASGDKVRLLRNDGGREYYILEIIGKPYQIGG
;
A
#
# COMPACT_ATOMS: atom_id res chain seq x y z
N MET A 1 10.66 -7.29 48.00
CA MET A 1 10.91 -6.29 46.94
C MET A 1 10.31 -6.84 45.66
N SER A 2 9.10 -6.41 45.31
CA SER A 2 8.46 -6.82 44.06
C SER A 2 9.30 -6.30 42.89
N ASP A 3 9.45 -7.13 41.86
CA ASP A 3 10.30 -6.92 40.68
C ASP A 3 9.79 -5.77 39.78
N ARG A 4 9.86 -4.56 40.33
CA ARG A 4 9.37 -3.32 39.74
C ARG A 4 10.17 -2.95 38.48
N ASN A 5 11.40 -3.46 38.38
CA ASN A 5 12.25 -3.31 37.20
C ASN A 5 11.80 -4.22 36.07
N GLY A 6 11.54 -5.51 36.33
CA GLY A 6 11.01 -6.43 35.31
C GLY A 6 9.65 -5.99 34.74
N ALA A 7 8.77 -5.42 35.58
CA ALA A 7 7.49 -4.87 35.12
C ALA A 7 7.65 -3.67 34.17
N ASN A 8 8.61 -2.78 34.44
CA ASN A 8 8.89 -1.61 33.58
C ASN A 8 9.54 -2.02 32.25
N GLU A 9 10.44 -3.00 32.27
CA GLU A 9 11.05 -3.56 31.06
C GLU A 9 9.99 -4.19 30.15
N LEU A 10 9.12 -5.05 30.69
CA LEU A 10 8.02 -5.64 29.93
C LEU A 10 7.10 -4.59 29.32
N PHE A 11 6.74 -3.55 30.08
CA PHE A 11 5.91 -2.45 29.59
C PHE A 11 6.54 -1.72 28.39
N ASN A 12 7.84 -1.46 28.43
CA ASN A 12 8.57 -0.84 27.33
C ASN A 12 8.64 -1.75 26.10
N VAL A 13 8.83 -3.05 26.30
CA VAL A 13 8.81 -4.05 25.21
C VAL A 13 7.44 -4.05 24.52
N ILE A 14 6.34 -4.09 25.29
CA ILE A 14 4.98 -4.05 24.73
C ILE A 14 4.76 -2.77 23.91
N LYS A 15 5.17 -1.61 24.41
CA LYS A 15 5.10 -0.36 23.65
C LYS A 15 5.85 -0.43 22.34
N THR A 16 7.07 -0.96 22.34
CA THR A 16 7.87 -1.14 21.12
C THR A 16 7.17 -2.07 20.14
N ILE A 17 6.60 -3.19 20.61
CA ILE A 17 5.83 -4.12 19.77
C ILE A 17 4.64 -3.41 19.13
N VAL A 18 3.84 -2.68 19.92
CA VAL A 18 2.66 -1.95 19.44
C VAL A 18 3.05 -0.86 18.45
N ASN A 19 4.09 -0.06 18.75
CA ASN A 19 4.59 0.98 17.86
C ASN A 19 5.06 0.38 16.53
N ASN A 20 5.83 -0.71 16.58
CA ASN A 20 6.29 -1.39 15.37
C ASN A 20 5.12 -1.93 14.56
N TYR A 21 4.11 -2.51 15.21
CA TYR A 21 2.92 -3.02 14.54
C TYR A 21 2.15 -1.89 13.84
N LEU A 22 1.85 -0.79 14.55
CA LEU A 22 1.08 0.32 14.01
C LEU A 22 1.83 1.02 12.86
N ASN A 23 3.14 1.23 13.00
CA ASN A 23 3.95 1.91 11.97
C ASN A 23 4.14 1.06 10.70
N ASN A 24 4.14 -0.26 10.81
CA ASN A 24 4.29 -1.16 9.66
C ASN A 24 2.95 -1.65 9.10
N ARG A 25 1.83 -1.35 9.78
CA ARG A 25 0.51 -1.73 9.29
C ARG A 25 0.17 -0.92 8.04
N LYS A 26 0.16 -1.60 6.90
CA LYS A 26 -0.33 -1.03 5.63
C LYS A 26 -1.86 -1.03 5.64
N VAL A 27 -2.47 -0.01 6.26
CA VAL A 27 -3.92 0.14 6.31
C VAL A 27 -4.52 0.29 4.91
N THR A 28 -5.78 -0.14 4.75
CA THR A 28 -6.55 0.10 3.53
C THR A 28 -6.56 1.59 3.22
N ALA A 29 -6.14 1.96 2.01
CA ALA A 29 -6.06 3.36 1.61
C ALA A 29 -6.18 3.49 0.09
N VAL A 30 -6.74 4.62 -0.34
CA VAL A 30 -6.65 5.04 -1.74
C VAL A 30 -5.33 5.79 -1.91
N VAL A 31 -4.50 5.33 -2.85
CA VAL A 31 -3.19 5.91 -3.14
C VAL A 31 -3.08 6.25 -4.62
N ILE A 32 -2.24 7.22 -4.95
CA ILE A 32 -1.95 7.58 -6.34
C ILE A 32 -0.53 7.10 -6.66
N GLY A 33 -0.36 6.50 -7.82
CA GLY A 33 0.95 6.11 -8.32
C GLY A 33 1.12 6.40 -9.80
N GLU A 34 2.36 6.25 -10.28
CA GLU A 34 2.71 6.39 -11.69
C GLU A 34 3.23 5.05 -12.22
N TYR A 35 2.67 4.57 -13.33
CA TYR A 35 3.15 3.36 -13.97
C TYR A 35 4.42 3.64 -14.78
N LYS A 36 5.52 2.95 -14.46
CA LYS A 36 6.82 3.10 -15.14
C LYS A 36 7.15 1.94 -16.10
N GLY A 37 6.13 1.21 -16.59
CA GLY A 37 6.31 0.12 -17.55
C GLY A 37 6.57 -1.27 -16.96
N GLY A 38 6.95 -1.37 -15.69
CA GLY A 38 7.13 -2.66 -14.99
C GLY A 38 6.64 -2.68 -13.54
N ALA A 39 6.31 -1.52 -12.98
CA ALA A 39 5.79 -1.34 -11.63
C ALA A 39 4.99 -0.04 -11.57
N VAL A 40 4.10 0.05 -10.59
CA VAL A 40 3.46 1.32 -10.23
C VAL A 40 4.23 1.93 -9.07
N MET A 41 4.73 3.14 -9.25
CA MET A 41 5.45 3.89 -8.23
C MET A 41 4.46 4.66 -7.36
N VAL A 42 4.32 4.29 -6.09
CA VAL A 42 3.52 5.01 -5.09
C VAL A 42 4.48 5.80 -4.21
N GLY A 43 4.68 7.09 -4.54
CA GLY A 43 5.84 7.82 -4.03
C GLY A 43 7.13 7.14 -4.49
N ASP A 44 8.03 6.85 -3.55
CA ASP A 44 9.29 6.14 -3.83
C ASP A 44 9.15 4.60 -3.74
N LEU A 45 7.96 4.09 -3.43
CA LEU A 45 7.74 2.66 -3.27
C LEU A 45 7.32 2.00 -4.60
N PRO A 46 8.11 1.08 -5.16
CA PRO A 46 7.68 0.30 -6.32
C PRO A 46 6.67 -0.77 -5.89
N VAL A 47 5.47 -0.74 -6.49
CA VAL A 47 4.47 -1.80 -6.38
C VAL A 47 4.62 -2.73 -7.60
N PRO A 48 5.04 -3.99 -7.40
CA PRO A 48 5.16 -4.96 -8.48
C PRO A 48 3.82 -5.21 -9.15
N MET A 49 3.82 -5.38 -10.48
CA MET A 49 2.58 -5.68 -11.22
C MET A 49 1.94 -7.01 -10.81
N SER A 50 2.65 -7.93 -10.16
CA SER A 50 2.07 -9.15 -9.57
C SER A 50 1.11 -8.87 -8.40
N MET A 51 1.26 -7.72 -7.73
CA MET A 51 0.38 -7.27 -6.65
C MET A 51 -0.76 -6.37 -7.14
N VAL A 52 -0.74 -6.00 -8.43
CA VAL A 52 -1.74 -5.12 -9.04
C VAL A 52 -2.78 -5.97 -9.77
N THR A 53 -4.04 -5.77 -9.38
CA THR A 53 -5.21 -6.45 -9.94
C THR A 53 -6.16 -5.41 -10.53
N GLY A 54 -6.91 -5.79 -11.56
CA GLY A 54 -7.96 -4.96 -12.13
C GLY A 54 -7.95 -4.94 -13.65
N ASN A 55 -9.13 -4.71 -14.22
CA ASN A 55 -9.38 -4.78 -15.65
C ASN A 55 -8.55 -3.78 -16.45
N MET A 56 -8.17 -2.65 -15.85
CA MET A 56 -7.35 -1.62 -16.49
C MET A 56 -5.86 -1.93 -16.52
N LYS A 57 -5.39 -3.01 -15.88
CA LYS A 57 -3.97 -3.39 -15.85
C LYS A 57 -3.39 -3.55 -17.26
N THR A 58 -4.15 -4.10 -18.18
CA THR A 58 -3.75 -4.31 -19.59
C THR A 58 -3.75 -3.02 -20.42
N ARG A 59 -4.39 -1.96 -19.92
CA ARG A 59 -4.53 -0.66 -20.61
C ARG A 59 -3.52 0.39 -20.12
N LEU A 60 -2.61 0.01 -19.22
CA LEU A 60 -1.59 0.90 -18.68
C LEU A 60 -0.49 1.19 -19.69
N ALA A 61 -0.19 2.46 -19.89
CA ALA A 61 0.97 2.95 -20.63
C ALA A 61 1.96 3.62 -19.66
N SER A 62 3.26 3.53 -19.96
CA SER A 62 4.28 4.18 -19.12
C SER A 62 4.02 5.70 -19.05
N GLY A 63 4.08 6.25 -17.84
CA GLY A 63 3.72 7.64 -17.53
C GLY A 63 2.27 7.81 -17.05
N ASP A 64 1.43 6.77 -17.12
CA ASP A 64 0.06 6.83 -16.63
C ASP A 64 0.03 7.02 -15.12
N LYS A 65 -0.71 8.05 -14.67
CA LYS A 65 -1.06 8.21 -13.26
C LYS A 65 -2.29 7.37 -12.96
N VAL A 66 -2.21 6.54 -11.94
CA VAL A 66 -3.28 5.62 -11.55
C VAL A 66 -3.72 5.89 -10.13
N ARG A 67 -5.02 5.75 -9.87
CA ARG A 67 -5.57 5.70 -8.52
C ARG A 67 -5.78 4.24 -8.15
N LEU A 68 -5.18 3.83 -7.04
CA LEU A 68 -5.18 2.46 -6.54
C LEU A 68 -5.91 2.38 -5.21
N LEU A 69 -6.69 1.32 -5.00
CA LEU A 69 -7.13 0.89 -3.68
C LEU A 69 -6.17 -0.18 -3.15
N ARG A 70 -5.42 0.15 -2.11
CA ARG A 70 -4.61 -0.80 -1.36
C ARG A 70 -5.48 -1.55 -0.36
N ASN A 71 -5.42 -2.88 -0.33
CA ASN A 71 -6.08 -3.67 0.70
C ASN A 71 -5.38 -3.58 2.06
N ASP A 72 -6.05 -4.01 3.14
CA ASP A 72 -5.42 -4.07 4.45
C ASP A 72 -4.25 -5.07 4.43
N GLY A 73 -3.11 -4.67 4.98
CA GLY A 73 -1.85 -5.41 4.90
C GLY A 73 -1.06 -5.17 3.61
N GLY A 74 -1.61 -4.45 2.62
CA GLY A 74 -0.92 -4.00 1.42
C GLY A 74 -0.35 -5.12 0.54
N ARG A 75 -1.08 -6.24 0.46
CA ARG A 75 -0.75 -7.40 -0.37
C ARG A 75 -1.25 -7.27 -1.80
N GLU A 76 -2.33 -6.51 -2.00
CA GLU A 76 -2.98 -6.35 -3.29
C GLU A 76 -3.44 -4.89 -3.48
N TYR A 77 -3.34 -4.42 -4.73
CA TYR A 77 -3.69 -3.08 -5.15
C TYR A 77 -4.64 -3.17 -6.35
N TYR A 78 -5.84 -2.59 -6.21
CA TYR A 78 -6.82 -2.56 -7.29
C TYR A 78 -6.77 -1.25 -8.04
N ILE A 79 -6.65 -1.29 -9.36
CA ILE A 79 -6.72 -0.08 -10.18
C ILE A 79 -8.18 0.39 -10.23
N LEU A 80 -8.43 1.57 -9.68
CA LEU A 80 -9.74 2.22 -9.72
C LEU A 80 -9.94 3.02 -11.01
N GLU A 81 -8.90 3.73 -11.44
CA GLU A 81 -8.89 4.54 -12.67
C GLU A 81 -7.46 4.90 -13.11
N ILE A 82 -7.35 5.25 -14.39
CA ILE A 82 -6.20 5.97 -14.93
C ILE A 82 -6.59 7.46 -14.96
N ILE A 83 -5.91 8.26 -14.14
CA ILE A 83 -6.20 9.67 -13.95
C ILE A 83 -5.94 10.43 -15.25
N GLY A 84 -6.92 11.25 -15.67
CA GLY A 84 -6.81 12.06 -16.88
C GLY A 84 -7.19 11.32 -18.17
N LYS A 85 -7.59 10.05 -18.09
CA LYS A 85 -8.20 9.32 -19.21
C LYS A 85 -9.72 9.22 -19.00
N PRO A 86 -10.53 9.39 -20.06
CA PRO A 86 -11.97 9.21 -19.95
C PRO A 86 -12.30 7.78 -19.52
N TYR A 87 -13.34 7.64 -18.69
CA TYR A 87 -13.82 6.34 -18.23
C TYR A 87 -14.33 5.53 -19.43
N GLN A 88 -13.63 4.45 -19.77
CA GLN A 88 -14.01 3.60 -20.90
C GLN A 88 -15.02 2.56 -20.44
N ILE A 89 -16.28 2.74 -20.85
CA ILE A 89 -17.41 1.84 -20.53
C ILE A 89 -17.52 0.67 -21.52
N GLY A 90 -16.52 0.48 -22.39
CA GLY A 90 -16.56 -0.46 -23.52
C GLY A 90 -15.31 -1.35 -23.62
N GLY A 91 -15.57 -2.64 -23.86
CA GLY A 91 -14.62 -3.64 -24.33
C GLY A 91 -14.49 -3.59 -25.85
#